data_AF-A0A952N0M8-F1
#
_entry.id   AF-A0A952N0M8-F1
#
_cell.length_a   1.000
_cell.length_b   1.000
_cell.length_c   1.000
_cell.angle_alpha   90.00
_cell.angle_beta   90.00
_cell.angle_gamma   90.00
#
_symmetry.space_group_name_H-M   'P 1'
#
loop_
_entity.id
_entity.type
_entity.pdbx_description
1 polymer ?
#
loop_
_entity_poly.entity_id
_entity_poly.type
_entity_poly.pdbx_seq_one_letter_code
_entity_poly.pdbx_strand_id
1 'polypeptide(L)' 'MNASKEIALKEYQWNYEFTIPLQSEKIAILVKALRAASEDNEIKGRELIVPDECEKYGFSEGKFDLSVMLHFLADMLEE' A
#
# COMPACT_ATOMS: atom_id res chain seq x y z
N MET A 1 -53.55 11.11 11.16
CA MET A 1 -52.49 12.12 11.31
C MET A 1 -51.28 11.41 11.92
N ASN A 2 -50.40 10.90 11.05
CA ASN A 2 -49.02 11.38 10.82
C ASN A 2 -48.10 11.11 12.02
N ALA A 3 -47.34 10.00 12.01
CA ALA A 3 -46.06 9.81 11.32
C ALA A 3 -44.92 10.61 11.96
N SER A 4 -43.94 9.92 12.55
CA SER A 4 -42.54 10.04 12.12
C SER A 4 -41.60 9.06 12.84
N LYS A 5 -41.12 8.09 12.05
CA LYS A 5 -39.73 7.61 11.94
C LYS A 5 -39.20 6.86 13.17
N GLU A 6 -39.24 5.53 13.24
CA GLU A 6 -38.50 4.60 12.34
C GLU A 6 -37.17 5.18 11.85
N ILE A 7 -36.10 4.92 12.61
CA ILE A 7 -34.78 4.67 12.03
C ILE A 7 -34.20 3.48 12.80
N ALA A 8 -34.38 2.29 12.23
CA ALA A 8 -33.64 1.11 12.61
C ALA A 8 -32.14 1.41 12.40
N LEU A 9 -31.38 1.47 13.50
CA LEU A 9 -29.93 1.41 13.44
C LEU A 9 -29.57 -0.04 13.06
N LYS A 10 -29.56 -0.31 11.74
CA LYS A 10 -28.94 -1.51 11.20
C LYS A 10 -27.47 -1.45 11.58
N GLU A 11 -27.09 -2.30 12.53
CA GLU A 11 -25.70 -2.66 12.78
C GLU A 11 -25.09 -3.11 11.44
N TYR A 12 -24.20 -2.29 10.89
CA TYR A 12 -23.38 -2.68 9.76
C TYR A 12 -22.33 -3.66 10.29
N GLN A 13 -22.71 -4.94 10.35
CA GLN A 13 -21.76 -6.03 10.42
C GLN A 13 -21.03 -6.09 9.08
N TRP A 14 -19.84 -5.49 9.03
CA TRP A 14 -18.90 -5.77 7.96
C TRP A 14 -18.34 -7.17 8.19
N ASN A 15 -19.00 -8.17 7.60
CA ASN A 15 -18.40 -9.48 7.39
C ASN A 15 -17.36 -9.33 6.27
N TYR A 16 -16.26 -8.63 6.55
CA TYR A 16 -15.08 -8.70 5.72
C TYR A 16 -14.36 -9.97 6.13
N GLU A 17 -14.68 -11.09 5.46
CA GLU A 17 -13.75 -12.21 5.41
C GLU A 17 -12.47 -11.69 4.75
N PHE A 18 -11.52 -11.22 5.57
CA PHE A 18 -10.16 -10.96 5.15
C PHE A 18 -9.52 -12.32 4.89
N THR A 19 -9.82 -12.87 3.73
CA THR A 19 -9.08 -14.01 3.20
C THR A 19 -7.71 -13.48 2.85
N ILE A 20 -6.73 -13.63 3.76
CA ILE A 20 -5.32 -13.47 3.43
C ILE A 20 -5.07 -14.45 2.29
N PRO A 21 -4.88 -13.99 1.04
CA PRO A 21 -4.60 -14.92 -0.03
C PRO A 21 -3.26 -15.55 0.31
N LEU A 22 -3.23 -16.88 0.37
CA LEU A 22 -2.02 -17.69 0.25
C LEU A 22 -1.08 -16.98 -0.75
N GLN A 23 0.01 -16.37 -0.26
CA GLN A 23 0.77 -15.33 -0.98
C GLN A 23 0.82 -15.65 -2.48
N SER A 24 0.13 -14.84 -3.28
CA SER A 24 0.07 -15.02 -4.72
C SER A 24 1.51 -15.16 -5.25
N GLU A 25 1.80 -16.19 -6.05
CA GLU A 25 3.14 -16.40 -6.62
C GLU A 25 3.67 -15.13 -7.30
N LYS A 26 2.75 -14.34 -7.89
CA LYS A 26 3.05 -13.03 -8.49
C LYS A 26 3.52 -12.00 -7.47
N ILE A 27 2.91 -11.94 -6.29
CA ILE A 27 3.32 -11.05 -5.19
C ILE A 27 4.72 -11.46 -4.71
N ALA A 28 4.96 -12.76 -4.52
CA ALA A 28 6.27 -13.24 -4.09
C ALA A 28 7.39 -12.92 -5.12
N ILE A 29 7.10 -13.01 -6.42
CA ILE A 29 8.03 -12.60 -7.48
C ILE A 29 8.28 -11.09 -7.42
N LEU A 30 7.22 -10.29 -7.26
CA LEU A 30 7.34 -8.83 -7.18
C LEU A 30 8.18 -8.38 -5.98
N VAL A 31 7.92 -8.94 -4.80
CA VAL A 31 8.69 -8.67 -3.57
C VAL A 31 10.17 -8.99 -3.78
N LYS A 32 10.50 -10.15 -4.35
CA LYS A 32 11.89 -10.51 -4.66
C LYS A 32 12.55 -9.53 -5.64
N ALA A 33 11.82 -9.10 -6.66
CA ALA A 33 12.31 -8.11 -7.63
C ALA A 33 12.58 -6.75 -6.96
N LEU A 34 11.68 -6.29 -6.09
CA LEU A 34 11.85 -5.04 -5.34
C LEU A 34 13.06 -5.10 -4.39
N ARG A 35 13.20 -6.19 -3.63
CA ARG A 35 14.38 -6.41 -2.76
C ARG A 35 15.67 -6.42 -3.56
N ALA A 36 15.74 -7.17 -4.67
CA ALA A 36 16.92 -7.22 -5.52
C ALA A 36 17.27 -5.84 -6.09
N ALA A 37 16.28 -5.07 -6.56
CA ALA A 37 16.50 -3.71 -7.05
C ALA A 37 16.97 -2.76 -5.94
N SER A 38 16.49 -2.91 -4.70
CA SER A 38 16.93 -2.10 -3.56
C SER A 38 18.42 -2.29 -3.23
N GLU A 39 18.98 -3.47 -3.54
CA GLU A 39 20.38 -3.79 -3.25
C GLU A 39 21.34 -3.42 -4.39
N ASP A 40 20.81 -3.04 -5.56
CA ASP A 40 21.57 -2.68 -6.74
C ASP A 40 22.42 -1.42 -6.49
N ASN A 41 23.72 -1.52 -6.77
CA ASN A 41 24.67 -0.43 -6.53
C ASN A 41 24.43 0.79 -7.43
N GLU A 42 23.79 0.63 -8.58
CA GLU A 42 23.39 1.75 -9.43
C GLU A 42 22.19 2.51 -8.84
N ILE A 43 21.34 1.83 -8.07
CA ILE A 43 20.15 2.39 -7.42
C ILE A 43 20.51 2.99 -6.05
N LYS A 44 21.48 2.41 -5.33
CA LYS A 44 21.96 2.94 -4.05
C LYS A 44 22.39 4.40 -4.17
N GLY A 45 21.82 5.25 -3.33
CA GLY A 45 22.08 6.68 -3.31
C GLY A 45 21.40 7.48 -4.42
N ARG A 46 20.57 6.86 -5.27
CA ARG A 46 19.65 7.61 -6.14
C ARG A 46 18.49 8.16 -5.33
N GLU A 47 18.15 9.42 -5.59
CA GLU A 47 16.96 10.05 -5.03
C GLU A 47 15.76 9.88 -5.98
N LEU A 48 14.63 9.48 -5.42
CA LEU A 48 13.31 9.58 -6.03
C LEU A 48 12.70 10.91 -5.60
N ILE A 49 12.28 11.72 -6.57
CA ILE A 49 11.55 12.97 -6.33
C ILE A 49 10.06 12.68 -6.52
N VAL A 50 9.30 12.80 -5.44
CA VAL A 50 7.84 12.78 -5.48
C VAL A 50 7.35 14.23 -5.57
N PRO A 51 6.71 14.62 -6.68
CA PRO A 51 6.17 15.96 -6.83
C PRO A 51 4.88 16.13 -6.02
N ASP A 52 4.45 17.38 -5.85
CA ASP A 52 3.17 17.76 -5.26
C ASP A 52 1.99 17.04 -5.94
N GLU A 53 0.88 16.93 -5.23
CA GLU A 53 -0.37 16.30 -5.71
C GLU A 53 -0.30 14.78 -5.92
N CYS A 54 0.72 14.12 -5.36
CA CYS A 54 0.85 12.67 -5.35
C CYS A 54 0.15 11.99 -4.15
N GLU A 55 -0.43 12.75 -3.22
CA GLU A 55 -1.08 12.23 -2.02
C GLU A 55 -2.28 11.34 -2.37
N LYS A 56 -2.96 11.62 -3.48
CA LYS A 56 -4.05 10.79 -4.01
C LYS A 56 -3.60 9.38 -4.39
N TYR A 57 -2.30 9.18 -4.60
CA TYR A 57 -1.68 7.88 -4.86
C TYR A 57 -1.02 7.29 -3.61
N GLY A 58 -1.13 7.96 -2.46
CA GLY A 58 -0.54 7.51 -1.20
C GLY A 58 0.91 7.93 -0.96
N PHE A 59 1.46 8.86 -1.75
CA PHE A 59 2.82 9.35 -1.57
C PHE A 59 2.83 10.79 -1.05
N SER A 60 3.68 11.06 -0.07
CA SER A 60 3.98 12.43 0.36
C SER A 60 4.99 13.07 -0.59
N GLU A 61 4.81 14.36 -0.88
CA GLU A 61 5.81 15.17 -1.57
C GLU A 61 7.18 15.08 -0.87
N GLY A 62 8.25 15.02 -1.66
CA GLY A 62 9.60 15.12 -1.13
C GLY A 62 10.65 14.35 -1.92
N LYS A 63 11.82 14.21 -1.30
CA LYS A 63 12.93 13.42 -1.81
C LYS A 63 13.13 12.20 -0.94
N PHE A 64 13.21 11.04 -1.57
CA PHE A 64 13.35 9.76 -0.89
C PHE A 64 14.56 9.03 -1.46
N ASP A 65 15.28 8.32 -0.60
CA ASP A 65 16.25 7.35 -1.08
C ASP A 65 15.48 6.22 -1.79
N LEU A 66 15.78 6.03 -3.08
CA LEU A 66 15.07 5.07 -3.90
C LEU A 66 15.27 3.64 -3.41
N SER A 67 16.47 3.29 -2.91
CA SER A 67 16.74 1.97 -2.36
C SER A 67 15.89 1.68 -1.12
N VAL A 68 15.80 2.66 -0.21
CA VAL A 68 14.97 2.55 0.99
C VAL A 68 13.49 2.44 0.63
N MET A 69 13.01 3.24 -0.33
CA MET A 69 11.63 3.20 -0.80
C MET A 69 11.27 1.82 -1.39
N LEU A 70 12.13 1.25 -2.24
CA LEU A 70 11.90 -0.07 -2.84
C LEU A 70 11.87 -1.18 -1.78
N HIS A 71 12.73 -1.08 -0.76
CA HIS A 71 12.74 -2.03 0.35
C HIS A 71 11.44 -1.94 1.16
N PHE A 72 11.02 -0.73 1.50
CA PHE A 72 9.77 -0.48 2.22
C PHE A 72 8.54 -1.01 1.47
N LEU A 73 8.47 -0.79 0.14
CA LEU A 73 7.39 -1.33 -0.68
C LEU A 73 7.38 -2.87 -0.69
N ALA A 74 8.54 -3.51 -0.62
CA ALA A 74 8.62 -4.96 -0.51
C ALA A 74 8.06 -5.45 0.83
N ASP A 75 8.42 -4.77 1.93
CA ASP A 75 7.92 -5.11 3.27
C ASP A 75 6.39 -4.96 3.36
N MET A 76 5.83 -3.87 2.80
CA MET A 76 4.37 -3.65 2.77
C MET A 76 3.58 -4.74 2.02
N LEU A 77 4.21 -5.45 1.09
CA LEU A 77 3.56 -6.50 0.29
C LEU A 77 3.67 -7.90 0.93
N GLU A 78 4.52 -8.06 1.94
CA GLU A 78 4.70 -9.32 2.67
C GLU A 78 3.75 -9.46 3.87
N GLU A 79 3.18 -8.35 4.38
CA GLU A 79 2.19 -8.27 5.48
C GLU A 79 0.77 -8.68 5.09
#